data_AF-A0A9X6ACJ5-F1
#
_entry.id   AF-A0A9X6ACJ5-F1
#
_cell.length_a   1.000
_cell.length_b   1.000
_cell.length_c   1.000
_cell.angle_alpha   90.00
_cell.angle_beta   90.00
_cell.angle_gamma   90.00
#
_symmetry.space_group_name_H-M   'P 1'
#
loop_
_entity.id
_entity.type
_entity.pdbx_description
1 polymer ?
#
loop_
_entity_poly.entity_id
_entity_poly.type
_entity_poly.pdbx_seq_one_letter_code
_entity_poly.pdbx_strand_id
1 'polypeptide(L)' 'MTCWYEGPLAAFDTETTGVDVETDRIVSAAVVVQDAAGSRPRVTRWLVNPGVPVPAGATAV' A
#
# COMPACT_ATOMS: atom_id res chain seq x y z
N MET A 1 1.14 -30.40 0.72
CA MET A 1 1.49 -29.06 1.23
C MET A 1 0.93 -28.08 0.23
N THR A 2 0.12 -27.11 0.67
CA THR A 2 -0.32 -26.03 -0.20
C THR A 2 0.85 -25.08 -0.48
N CYS A 3 1.00 -24.62 -1.71
CA CYS A 3 1.98 -23.60 -2.06
C CYS A 3 1.53 -22.24 -1.51
N TRP A 4 2.48 -21.34 -1.24
CA TRP A 4 2.19 -20.01 -0.68
C TRP A 4 1.23 -19.18 -1.57
N TYR A 5 1.21 -19.46 -2.88
CA TYR A 5 0.38 -18.75 -3.86
C TYR A 5 -1.02 -19.35 -4.05
N GLU A 6 -1.35 -20.43 -3.36
CA GLU A 6 -2.65 -21.12 -3.52
C GLU A 6 -3.74 -20.57 -2.58
N GLY A 7 -3.37 -19.73 -1.61
CA GLY A 7 -4.30 -19.05 -0.71
C GLY A 7 -4.67 -17.63 -1.18
N PRO A 8 -5.44 -16.88 -0.37
CA PRO A 8 -5.72 -15.47 -0.62
C PRO A 8 -4.44 -14.66 -0.79
N LEU A 9 -4.41 -13.81 -1.81
CA LEU A 9 -3.29 -12.92 -2.09
C LEU A 9 -3.67 -11.48 -1.77
N ALA A 10 -2.76 -10.76 -1.13
CA ALA A 10 -2.89 -9.33 -0.90
C ALA A 10 -1.71 -8.61 -1.56
N ALA A 11 -2.01 -7.69 -2.47
CA ALA A 11 -1.06 -6.66 -2.89
C ALA A 11 -1.27 -5.43 -2.01
N PHE A 12 -0.19 -4.83 -1.54
CA PHE A 12 -0.23 -3.57 -0.82
C PHE A 12 0.82 -2.62 -1.37
N ASP A 13 0.54 -1.34 -1.21
CA ASP A 13 1.44 -0.28 -1.62
C ASP A 13 1.23 0.95 -0.73
N THR A 14 2.29 1.74 -0.57
CA THR A 14 2.28 2.95 0.25
C THR A 14 3.06 4.07 -0.43
N GLU A 15 2.47 5.26 -0.43
CA GLU A 15 3.17 6.48 -0.79
C GLU A 15 3.55 7.24 0.49
N THR A 16 4.78 7.72 0.58
CA THR A 16 5.38 8.25 1.82
C THR A 16 5.95 9.65 1.60
N THR A 17 6.28 10.35 2.68
CA THR A 17 6.95 11.66 2.62
C THR A 17 8.40 11.59 2.15
N GLY A 18 8.96 10.39 2.00
CA GLY A 18 10.35 10.14 1.60
C GLY A 18 10.67 8.65 1.70
N VAL A 19 11.97 8.30 1.69
CA VAL A 19 12.44 6.90 1.61
C VAL A 19 12.91 6.32 2.94
N ASP A 20 12.97 7.12 4.01
CA ASP A 20 13.39 6.64 5.33
C ASP A 20 12.25 5.89 6.02
N VAL A 21 12.35 4.56 6.05
CA VAL A 21 11.31 3.68 6.61
C VAL A 21 11.07 3.86 8.11
N GLU A 22 12.02 4.44 8.84
CA GLU A 22 11.90 4.65 10.29
C GLU A 22 11.25 6.00 10.64
N THR A 23 11.34 7.00 9.75
CA THR A 23 10.98 8.39 10.09
C THR A 23 9.99 9.04 9.12
N ASP A 24 9.97 8.65 7.84
CA ASP A 24 9.02 9.17 6.88
C ASP A 24 7.61 8.62 7.12
N ARG A 25 6.61 9.44 6.80
CA ARG A 25 5.20 9.16 7.13
C ARG A 25 4.42 8.77 5.90
N ILE A 26 3.43 7.91 6.10
CA ILE A 26 2.50 7.49 5.03
C ILE A 26 1.60 8.66 4.65
N VAL A 27 1.53 8.93 3.35
CA VAL A 27 0.61 9.88 2.70
C VAL A 27 -0.60 9.13 2.14
N SER A 28 -0.39 7.97 1.52
CA SER A 28 -1.47 7.11 1.05
C SER A 28 -1.13 5.63 1.18
N ALA A 29 -2.16 4.79 1.25
CA ALA A 29 -1.99 3.34 1.25
C ALA A 29 -3.10 2.67 0.45
N ALA A 30 -2.76 1.55 -0.19
CA ALA A 30 -3.73 0.69 -0.85
C ALA A 30 -3.51 -0.77 -0.46
N VAL A 31 -4.61 -1.50 -0.32
CA VAL A 31 -4.60 -2.97 -0.17
C VAL A 31 -5.63 -3.55 -1.14
N VAL A 32 -5.18 -4.47 -1.98
CA VAL A 32 -5.97 -5.22 -2.96
C VAL A 32 -5.91 -6.69 -2.57
N VAL A 33 -7.03 -7.26 -2.14
CA VAL A 33 -7.13 -8.65 -1.71
C VAL A 33 -7.92 -9.45 -2.75
N GLN A 34 -7.35 -10.57 -3.17
CA GLN A 34 -7.99 -11.56 -4.02
C GLN A 34 -8.11 -12.88 -3.23
N ASP A 35 -9.34 -13.20 -2.81
CA ASP A 35 -9.60 -14.36 -1.94
C ASP A 35 -9.37 -15.72 -2.66
N ALA A 36 -9.60 -15.75 -3.97
CA ALA A 36 -9.36 -16.92 -4.81
C ALA A 36 -9.01 -16.52 -6.26
N ALA A 37 -8.33 -17.42 -6.99
CA ALA A 37 -8.02 -17.22 -8.41
C ALA A 37 -9.29 -16.93 -9.23
N GLY A 38 -9.26 -15.87 -10.04
CA GLY A 38 -10.40 -15.41 -10.84
C GLY A 38 -11.52 -14.68 -10.08
N SER A 39 -11.47 -14.62 -8.73
CA SER A 39 -12.42 -13.80 -7.96
C SER A 39 -12.17 -12.30 -8.14
N ARG A 40 -13.23 -11.50 -8.02
CA ARG A 40 -13.12 -10.04 -8.08
C ARG A 40 -12.37 -9.53 -6.84
N PRO A 41 -11.30 -8.74 -6.99
CA PRO A 41 -10.56 -8.24 -5.84
C PRO A 41 -11.38 -7.25 -4.99
N ARG A 42 -11.19 -7.32 -3.67
CA ARG A 42 -11.59 -6.26 -2.73
C ARG A 42 -10.48 -5.23 -2.66
N VAL A 43 -10.83 -3.96 -2.85
CA VAL A 43 -9.86 -2.86 -2.80
C VAL A 43 -10.19 -1.91 -1.67
N THR A 44 -9.19 -1.61 -0.84
CA THR A 44 -9.27 -0.54 0.17
C THR A 44 -8.18 0.48 -0.11
N ARG A 45 -8.52 1.76 -0.05
CA ARG A 45 -7.58 2.88 -0.25
C ARG A 45 -7.76 3.88 0.87
N TRP A 46 -6.66 4.44 1.32
CA TRP A 46 -6.63 5.48 2.34
C TRP A 46 -5.81 6.67 1.84
N LEU A 47 -6.32 7.87 2.11
CA LEU A 47 -5.53 9.09 2.12
C LEU A 47 -5.32 9.47 3.58
N VAL A 48 -4.06 9.67 3.95
CA VAL A 48 -3.64 9.90 5.33
C VAL A 48 -3.14 11.34 5.44
N ASN A 49 -3.50 12.03 6.51
CA ASN A 49 -2.83 13.27 6.87
C ASN A 49 -1.53 12.90 7.60
N PRO A 50 -0.34 13.11 6.99
CA PRO A 50 0.92 12.72 7.62
C PRO A 50 1.28 13.61 8.82
N GLY A 51 0.62 14.77 9.00
CA GLY A 51 0.93 15.70 10.09
C GLY A 51 2.29 16.40 9.95
N VAL A 52 2.96 16.25 8.80
CA VAL A 52 4.18 16.95 8.38
C VAL A 52 4.03 17.40 6.93
N PRO A 53 4.76 18.43 6.47
CA PRO A 53 4.77 18.79 5.05
C PRO A 53 5.28 17.63 4.19
N VAL A 54 4.64 17.39 3.04
CA VAL A 54 5.15 16.44 2.04
C VAL A 54 6.23 17.14 1.20
N PRO A 55 7.49 16.66 1.21
CA PRO A 55 8.56 17.24 0.39
C PRO A 55 8.27 17.15 -1.10
N ALA A 56 8.73 18.13 -1.88
CA ALA A 56 8.49 18.16 -3.33
C ALA A 56 9.04 16.91 -4.06
N GLY A 57 10.14 16.34 -3.58
CA GLY A 57 10.70 15.10 -4.13
C GLY A 57 9.78 13.90 -3.98
N ALA A 58 8.95 13.84 -2.94
CA ALA A 58 7.96 12.79 -2.73
C ALA A 58 6.69 12.98 -3.58
N THR A 59 6.41 14.21 -4.02
CA THR A 59 5.26 14.50 -4.91
C THR A 59 5.58 14.35 -6.40
N ALA A 60 6.83 14.08 -6.75
CA ALA A 60 7.30 14.05 -8.14
C ALA A 60 7.20 12.66 -8.81
N VAL A 61 6.66 11.68 -8.10
CA VAL A 61 6.57 10.26 -8.50
C VAL A 61 5.13 9.87 -8.80
#